data_AF-A0A3D1HDW3-F1
#
_entry.id   AF-A0A3D1HDW3-F1
#
_cell.length_a   1.000
_cell.length_b   1.000
_cell.length_c   1.000
_cell.angle_alpha   90.00
_cell.angle_beta   90.00
_cell.angle_gamma   90.00
#
_symmetry.space_group_name_H-M   'P 1'
#
loop_
_entity.id
_entity.type
_entity.pdbx_description
1 polymer ?
#
loop_
_entity_poly.entity_id
_entity_poly.type
_entity_poly.pdbx_seq_one_letter_code
_entity_poly.pdbx_strand_id
1 'polypeptide(L)'
;LKELAALCKRKNICFIVDAAQGGGVFPLKLADGINIICAAGHKGLYGPMGTGLMLTDGKYPLRTIIEGGTGSASESLVQPDFMPDRFE
;
A
#
# COMPACT_ATOMS: atom_id res chain seq x y z
N LEU A 1 3.09 -14.09 9.83
CA LEU A 1 2.09 -13.31 9.04
C LEU A 1 0.86 -14.13 8.67
N LYS A 2 0.98 -15.32 8.05
CA LYS A 2 -0.16 -16.12 7.59
C LYS A 2 -1.21 -16.46 8.67
N GLU A 3 -0.76 -16.81 9.88
CA GLU A 3 -1.67 -17.10 11.00
C GLU A 3 -2.46 -15.85 11.45
N LEU A 4 -1.79 -14.69 11.51
CA LEU A 4 -2.42 -13.40 11.79
C LEU A 4 -3.39 -13.01 10.67
N ALA A 5 -2.98 -13.18 9.41
CA ALA A 5 -3.84 -12.95 8.24
C ALA A 5 -5.11 -13.81 8.31
N ALA A 6 -4.98 -15.10 8.66
CA ALA A 6 -6.11 -15.99 8.85
C ALA A 6 -7.03 -15.54 10.00
N LEU A 7 -6.46 -15.07 11.11
CA LEU A 7 -7.23 -14.50 12.23
C LEU A 7 -7.98 -13.24 11.82
N CYS A 8 -7.30 -12.27 11.22
CA CYS A 8 -7.89 -11.03 10.73
C CYS A 8 -9.00 -11.31 9.71
N LYS A 9 -8.78 -12.25 8.78
CA LYS A 9 -9.78 -12.68 7.80
C LYS A 9 -11.03 -13.25 8.48
N ARG A 10 -10.87 -14.16 9.47
CA ARG A 10 -12.00 -14.74 10.22
C ARG A 10 -12.79 -13.70 11.02
N LYS A 11 -12.13 -12.63 11.46
CA LYS A 11 -12.74 -11.55 12.24
C LYS A 11 -13.18 -10.35 11.39
N ASN A 12 -12.99 -10.41 10.07
CA ASN A 12 -13.19 -9.30 9.14
C ASN A 12 -12.48 -8.00 9.56
N ILE A 13 -11.23 -8.12 9.99
CA ILE A 13 -10.36 -7.01 10.38
C ILE A 13 -9.41 -6.73 9.21
N CYS A 14 -9.16 -5.46 8.90
CA CYS A 14 -8.15 -5.06 7.93
C CYS A 14 -6.76 -5.39 8.46
N PHE A 15 -5.97 -6.15 7.70
CA PHE A 15 -4.62 -6.52 8.07
C PHE A 15 -3.58 -5.72 7.29
N ILE A 16 -2.87 -4.84 8.00
CA ILE A 16 -1.84 -3.96 7.47
C ILE A 16 -0.48 -4.43 7.98
N VAL A 17 0.51 -4.51 7.10
CA VAL A 17 1.88 -4.88 7.45
C VAL A 17 2.81 -3.69 7.23
N ASP A 18 3.50 -3.28 8.30
CA ASP A 18 4.70 -2.45 8.20
C ASP A 18 5.88 -3.33 7.76
N ALA A 19 6.31 -3.13 6.53
CA ALA A 19 7.43 -3.81 5.90
C ALA A 19 8.64 -2.88 5.75
N ALA A 20 8.81 -1.85 6.59
CA ALA A 20 9.97 -0.96 6.53
C ALA A 20 11.31 -1.71 6.58
N GLN A 21 11.40 -2.80 7.35
CA GLN A 21 12.59 -3.66 7.39
C GLN A 21 12.46 -4.93 6.55
N GLY A 22 11.23 -5.33 6.22
CA GLY A 22 10.96 -6.59 5.53
C GLY A 22 10.88 -6.50 4.01
N GLY A 23 10.51 -5.32 3.49
CA GLY A 23 10.39 -5.05 2.06
C GLY A 23 11.73 -5.26 1.36
N GLY A 24 11.74 -6.14 0.36
CA GLY A 24 12.94 -6.51 -0.39
C GLY A 24 13.87 -7.51 0.31
N VAL A 25 13.60 -7.88 1.57
CA VAL A 25 14.41 -8.85 2.32
C VAL A 25 13.79 -10.25 2.31
N PHE A 26 12.47 -10.34 2.46
CA PHE A 26 11.75 -11.61 2.40
C PHE A 26 10.50 -11.50 1.52
N PRO A 27 10.01 -12.63 0.94
CA PRO A 27 8.81 -12.61 0.14
C PRO A 27 7.60 -12.12 0.93
N LEU A 28 6.97 -11.05 0.46
CA LEU A 28 5.74 -10.47 0.97
C LEU A 28 4.74 -10.34 -0.18
N LYS A 29 3.55 -10.92 -0.02
CA LYS A 29 2.52 -10.90 -1.06
C LYS A 29 1.16 -10.61 -0.44
N LEU A 30 0.34 -9.78 -1.10
CA LEU A 30 -1.06 -9.56 -0.70
C LEU A 30 -1.84 -10.88 -0.67
N ALA A 31 -1.50 -11.82 -1.56
CA ALA A 31 -2.08 -13.17 -1.62
C ALA A 31 -1.90 -13.99 -0.32
N ASP A 32 -0.97 -13.62 0.57
CA ASP A 32 -0.84 -14.24 1.90
C ASP A 32 -1.93 -13.78 2.90
N GLY A 33 -2.93 -13.04 2.43
CA GLY A 33 -4.06 -12.54 3.22
C GLY A 33 -3.79 -11.19 3.90
N ILE A 34 -2.79 -10.45 3.42
CA ILE A 34 -2.48 -9.08 3.84
C ILE A 34 -3.27 -8.13 2.94
N ASN A 35 -3.95 -7.14 3.52
CA ASN A 35 -4.73 -6.17 2.76
C ASN A 35 -3.90 -4.98 2.30
N ILE A 36 -2.96 -4.53 3.14
CA ILE A 36 -2.09 -3.39 2.84
C ILE A 36 -0.66 -3.70 3.30
N ILE A 37 0.33 -3.38 2.48
CA ILE A 37 1.77 -3.47 2.81
C ILE A 37 2.37 -2.07 2.61
N CYS A 38 3.04 -1.55 3.63
CA CYS A 38 3.78 -0.29 3.54
C CYS A 38 5.29 -0.58 3.69
N ALA A 39 6.13 -0.07 2.80
CA ALA A 39 7.57 -0.28 2.85
C ALA A 39 8.35 1.02 2.57
N ALA A 40 9.54 1.14 3.17
CA ALA A 40 10.48 2.20 2.84
C ALA A 40 11.33 1.78 1.62
N GLY A 41 11.47 2.66 0.62
CA GLY A 41 12.25 2.36 -0.57
C GLY A 41 13.74 2.21 -0.28
N HIS A 42 14.31 3.10 0.54
CA HIS A 42 15.75 3.22 0.80
C HIS A 42 16.36 2.19 1.76
N LYS A 43 15.68 1.07 2.00
CA LYS A 43 16.16 -0.02 2.86
C LYS A 43 16.37 -1.28 2.02
N GLY A 44 15.68 -2.38 2.33
CA GLY A 44 15.82 -3.64 1.60
C GLY A 44 15.38 -3.60 0.14
N LEU A 45 14.66 -2.55 -0.29
CA LEU A 45 14.25 -2.34 -1.68
C LEU A 45 15.28 -1.57 -2.53
N TYR A 46 16.36 -1.05 -1.93
CA TYR A 46 17.43 -0.30 -2.62
C TYR A 46 16.94 0.92 -3.44
N GLY A 47 15.79 1.49 -3.10
CA GLY A 47 15.28 2.73 -3.67
C GLY A 47 16.01 3.97 -3.15
N PRO A 48 15.80 5.15 -3.75
CA PRO A 48 16.41 6.39 -3.28
C PRO A 48 15.79 6.85 -1.95
N MET A 49 16.56 7.62 -1.14
CA MET A 49 16.03 8.26 0.06
C MET A 49 14.83 9.16 -0.28
N GLY A 50 13.85 9.21 0.62
CA GLY A 50 12.59 9.94 0.39
C GLY A 50 11.51 9.14 -0.35
N THR A 51 11.78 7.89 -0.77
CA THR A 51 10.75 7.03 -1.40
C THR A 51 10.17 5.99 -0.45
N GLY A 52 8.93 5.61 -0.74
CA GLY A 52 8.18 4.54 -0.07
C GLY A 52 7.22 3.87 -1.05
N LEU A 53 6.62 2.78 -0.60
CA LEU A 53 5.64 2.01 -1.38
C LEU A 53 4.46 1.64 -0.49
N MET A 54 3.26 1.75 -1.04
CA MET A 54 2.04 1.16 -0.47
C MET A 54 1.44 0.21 -1.50
N LEU A 55 1.24 -1.04 -1.12
CA LEU A 55 0.50 -2.03 -1.91
C LEU A 55 -0.82 -2.31 -1.21
N THR A 56 -1.91 -2.39 -1.97
CA THR A 56 -3.23 -2.75 -1.44
C THR A 56 -3.94 -3.76 -2.33
N ASP A 57 -4.73 -4.65 -1.73
CA ASP A 57 -5.64 -5.55 -2.43
C ASP A 57 -6.96 -4.89 -2.86
N GLY A 58 -7.16 -3.62 -2.49
CA GLY A 58 -8.36 -2.84 -2.81
C GLY A 58 -9.61 -3.24 -2.00
N LYS A 59 -9.52 -4.22 -1.07
CA LYS A 59 -10.68 -4.67 -0.29
C LYS A 59 -11.24 -3.57 0.61
N TYR A 60 -10.35 -2.75 1.17
CA TYR A 60 -10.71 -1.67 2.08
C TYR A 60 -10.48 -0.31 1.40
N PRO A 61 -11.53 0.47 1.13
CA PRO A 61 -11.38 1.77 0.50
C PRO A 61 -10.68 2.74 1.46
N LEU A 62 -9.68 3.44 0.96
CA LEU A 62 -8.92 4.44 1.71
C LEU A 62 -9.29 5.85 1.27
N ARG A 63 -9.27 6.79 2.21
CA ARG A 63 -9.37 8.22 1.92
C ARG A 63 -7.97 8.80 1.73
N THR A 64 -7.87 9.76 0.83
CA THR A 64 -6.71 10.62 0.64
C THR A 64 -6.49 11.51 1.87
N ILE A 65 -5.23 11.77 2.19
CA ILE A 65 -4.82 12.76 3.21
C ILE A 65 -4.22 13.99 2.54
N ILE A 66 -3.46 13.76 1.47
CA ILE A 66 -2.83 14.78 0.63
C ILE A 66 -3.26 14.47 -0.80
N GLU A 67 -3.60 15.51 -1.55
CA GLU A 67 -4.02 15.46 -2.95
C GLU A 67 -3.17 16.46 -3.74
N GLY A 68 -3.01 16.20 -5.04
CA GLY A 68 -2.11 16.97 -5.89
C GLY A 68 -2.28 16.63 -7.36
N GLY A 69 -1.46 17.25 -8.21
CA GLY A 69 -1.47 16.92 -9.62
C GLY A 69 -0.90 15.52 -9.86
N THR A 70 -1.73 14.60 -10.36
CA THR A 70 -1.33 13.22 -10.69
C THR A 70 -0.66 13.11 -12.08
N GLY A 71 -0.82 14.13 -12.92
CA GLY A 71 -0.33 14.15 -14.31
C GLY A 71 -1.16 13.32 -15.30
N SER A 72 -2.11 12.53 -14.84
CA SER A 72 -2.97 11.67 -15.68
C SER A 72 -4.34 12.26 -15.98
N ALA A 73 -4.96 12.94 -15.02
CA ALA A 73 -6.26 13.59 -15.15
C ALA A 73 -6.13 15.11 -14.96
N SER A 74 -5.16 15.72 -15.66
CA SER A 74 -4.78 17.13 -15.51
C SER A 74 -5.93 18.12 -15.80
N GLU A 75 -6.96 17.69 -16.52
CA GLU A 75 -8.15 18.50 -16.82
C GLU A 75 -9.21 18.47 -15.70
N SER A 76 -9.10 17.52 -14.76
CA SER A 76 -10.01 17.37 -13.64
C SER A 76 -9.53 18.17 -12.43
N LEU A 77 -10.47 18.87 -11.78
CA LEU A 77 -10.23 19.51 -10.48
C LEU A 77 -10.41 18.54 -9.30
N VAL A 78 -10.89 17.33 -9.56
CA VAL A 78 -11.14 16.28 -8.55
C VAL A 78 -10.02 15.25 -8.64
N GLN A 79 -9.51 14.82 -7.49
CA GLN A 79 -8.51 13.76 -7.39
C GLN A 79 -9.03 12.48 -8.07
N PRO A 80 -8.23 11.82 -8.93
CA PRO A 80 -8.60 10.57 -9.57
C PRO A 80 -9.06 9.51 -8.57
N ASP A 81 -10.03 8.69 -8.97
CA ASP A 81 -10.54 7.61 -8.15
C ASP A 81 -9.88 6.25 -8.42
N PHE A 82 -9.05 6.17 -9.46
CA PHE A 82 -8.33 4.97 -9.90
C PHE A 82 -6.90 4.90 -9.38
N MET A 83 -6.39 3.69 -9.25
CA MET A 83 -5.03 3.40 -8.78
C MET A 83 -4.02 3.37 -9.95
N PRO A 84 -2.73 3.72 -9.71
CA PRO A 84 -2.17 4.19 -8.44
C PRO A 84 -2.43 5.67 -8.12
N ASP A 85 -2.80 6.44 -9.14
CA ASP A 85 -2.91 7.91 -9.16
C ASP A 85 -3.78 8.51 -8.04
N ARG A 86 -4.77 7.77 -7.54
CA ARG A 86 -5.56 8.21 -6.38
C ARG A 86 -4.69 8.58 -5.17
N PHE A 87 -3.55 7.93 -4.98
CA PHE A 87 -2.67 8.13 -3.83
C PHE A 87 -1.26 8.65 -4.18
N GLU A 88 -1.03 9.04 -5.44
CA GLU A 88 0.22 9.64 -5.93
C GLU A 88 0.00 11.11 -6.33
#